data_AF-A0A182FBH0-F1
#
_entry.id   AF-A0A182FBH0-F1
#
_cell.length_a   1.000
_cell.length_b   1.000
_cell.length_c   1.000
_cell.angle_alpha   90.00
_cell.angle_beta   90.00
_cell.angle_gamma   90.00
#
_symmetry.space_group_name_H-M   'P 1'
#
loop_
_entity.id
_entity.type
_entity.pdbx_description
1 polymer ?
#
loop_
_entity_poly.entity_id
_entity_poly.type
_entity_poly.pdbx_seq_one_letter_code
_entity_poly.pdbx_strand_id
1 'polypeptide(L)'
;MCPVPSARWPQRRRPPTAGLLCVLLGVLHLLSVAVTAAHWDHAIFLDEDYRLLWSITGQDITFEVQARTHGYIGLGFSKDGTIYGADIVIGWVDQGQVHFQKNLSKDINSW
;
A
#
# COMPACT_ATOMS: atom_id res chain seq x y z
N MET A 1 12.50 77.90 -3.60
CA MET A 1 12.18 76.49 -3.93
C MET A 1 13.44 75.65 -3.80
N CYS A 2 13.43 74.56 -3.03
CA CYS A 2 14.52 73.58 -2.95
C CYS A 2 14.05 72.26 -3.61
N PRO A 3 14.90 71.54 -4.36
CA PRO A 3 14.51 70.25 -4.95
C PRO A 3 14.66 69.12 -3.92
N VAL A 4 13.70 68.19 -3.92
CA VAL A 4 13.75 66.96 -3.12
C VAL A 4 14.65 65.93 -3.83
N PRO A 5 15.60 65.26 -3.14
CA PRO A 5 16.42 64.25 -3.78
C PRO A 5 15.65 62.93 -3.91
N SER A 6 15.73 62.31 -5.08
CA SER A 6 15.16 60.98 -5.32
C SER A 6 16.00 59.91 -4.62
N ALA A 7 15.40 59.24 -3.64
CA ALA A 7 16.02 58.10 -2.96
C ALA A 7 15.98 56.86 -3.88
N ARG A 8 17.15 56.43 -4.37
CA ARG A 8 17.32 55.19 -5.14
C ARG A 8 17.53 54.03 -4.16
N TRP A 9 16.50 53.23 -3.96
CA TRP A 9 16.59 52.00 -3.14
C TRP A 9 17.64 51.02 -3.72
N PRO A 10 18.49 50.39 -2.87
CA PRO A 10 19.44 49.41 -3.35
C PRO A 10 18.69 48.14 -3.78
N GLN A 11 18.86 47.76 -5.04
CA GLN A 11 18.34 46.52 -5.59
C GLN A 11 18.91 45.33 -4.81
N ARG A 12 18.07 44.75 -3.94
CA ARG A 12 18.40 43.55 -3.16
C ARG A 12 18.61 42.40 -4.13
N ARG A 13 19.87 42.07 -4.42
CA ARG A 13 20.23 40.90 -5.24
C ARG A 13 19.75 39.65 -4.51
N ARG A 14 18.78 38.92 -5.07
CA ARG A 14 18.36 37.62 -4.54
C ARG A 14 19.52 36.64 -4.75
N PRO A 15 19.97 35.89 -3.71
CA PRO A 15 21.08 34.96 -3.87
C PRO A 15 20.66 33.82 -4.81
N PRO A 16 21.47 33.48 -5.83
CA PRO A 16 21.14 32.44 -6.81
C PRO A 16 20.99 31.05 -6.19
N THR A 17 21.53 30.85 -4.98
CA THR A 17 21.50 29.60 -4.22
C THR A 17 20.13 29.26 -3.65
N ALA A 18 19.27 30.25 -3.41
CA ALA A 18 17.93 30.02 -2.84
C ALA A 18 17.02 29.23 -3.81
N GLY A 19 17.15 29.46 -5.11
CA GLY A 19 16.36 28.75 -6.13
C GLY A 19 16.72 27.27 -6.21
N LEU A 20 18.01 26.95 -6.23
CA LEU A 20 18.50 25.57 -6.29
C LEU A 20 18.11 24.79 -5.03
N LEU A 21 18.23 25.41 -3.85
CA LEU A 21 17.84 24.78 -2.59
C LEU A 21 16.33 24.48 -2.54
N CYS A 22 15.48 25.41 -2.99
CA CYS A 22 14.04 25.17 -3.07
C CYS A 22 13.69 24.04 -4.05
N VAL A 23 14.37 23.94 -5.19
CA VAL A 23 14.15 22.86 -6.16
C VAL A 23 14.59 21.53 -5.56
N LEU A 24 15.76 21.47 -4.90
CA LEU A 24 16.24 20.24 -4.26
C LEU A 24 15.33 19.77 -3.12
N LEU A 25 14.84 20.70 -2.29
CA LEU A 25 13.88 20.39 -1.23
C LEU A 25 12.52 19.95 -1.80
N GLY A 26 12.07 20.57 -2.89
CA GLY A 26 10.85 20.18 -3.59
C GLY A 26 10.95 18.79 -4.23
N VAL A 27 12.07 18.49 -4.87
CA VAL A 27 12.36 17.16 -5.44
C VAL A 27 12.49 16.11 -4.33
N LEU A 28 13.18 16.42 -3.23
CA LEU A 28 13.30 15.51 -2.08
C LEU A 28 11.95 15.22 -1.43
N HIS A 29 11.08 16.22 -1.29
CA HIS A 29 9.71 16.02 -0.81
C HIS A 29 8.88 15.17 -1.77
N LEU A 30 8.97 15.42 -3.08
CA LEU A 30 8.28 14.63 -4.09
C LEU A 30 8.73 13.16 -4.06
N LEU A 31 10.04 12.92 -3.89
CA LEU A 31 10.61 11.59 -3.75
C LEU A 31 10.13 10.89 -2.48
N SER A 32 9.98 11.61 -1.35
CA SER A 32 9.49 11.02 -0.10
C SER A 32 8.04 10.55 -0.18
N VAL A 33 7.17 11.28 -0.89
CA VAL A 33 5.75 10.92 -1.07
C VAL A 33 5.59 9.70 -1.98
N ALA A 34 6.53 9.48 -2.91
CA ALA A 34 6.49 8.33 -3.82
C ALA A 34 6.87 6.99 -3.15
N VAL A 35 7.48 7.02 -1.96
CA VAL A 35 7.90 5.82 -1.22
C VAL A 35 6.89 5.49 -0.11
N THR A 36 5.61 5.40 -0.45
CA THR A 36 4.66 4.63 0.36
C THR A 36 4.53 3.25 -0.27
N ALA A 37 5.52 2.40 -0.02
CA ALA A 37 5.31 0.96 -0.16
C ALA A 37 4.19 0.55 0.81
N ALA A 38 3.35 -0.41 0.42
CA ALA A 38 2.34 -0.97 1.31
C ALA A 38 3.02 -1.45 2.61
N HIS A 39 2.66 -0.85 3.74
CA HIS A 39 3.14 -1.28 5.05
C HIS A 39 2.13 -2.30 5.60
N TRP A 40 2.60 -3.54 5.77
CA TRP A 40 1.84 -4.62 6.38
C TRP A 40 2.02 -4.62 7.90
N ASP A 41 0.93 -4.51 8.66
CA ASP A 41 0.94 -4.48 10.13
C ASP A 41 1.29 -5.86 10.73
N HIS A 42 0.89 -6.91 10.02
CA HIS A 42 1.02 -8.29 10.46
C HIS A 42 1.49 -9.20 9.33
N ALA A 43 2.21 -10.25 9.69
CA ALA A 43 2.62 -11.30 8.77
C ALA A 43 2.74 -12.64 9.49
N ILE A 44 2.35 -13.72 8.80
CA ILE A 44 2.63 -15.09 9.18
C ILE A 44 3.22 -15.86 8.00
N PHE A 45 4.23 -16.66 8.29
CA PHE A 45 4.93 -17.52 7.35
C PHE A 45 4.55 -18.95 7.70
N LEU A 46 3.75 -19.59 6.84
CA LEU A 46 3.31 -20.97 7.07
C LEU A 46 4.45 -21.93 6.73
N ASP A 47 5.15 -21.65 5.62
CA ASP A 47 6.36 -22.33 5.18
C ASP A 47 7.21 -21.39 4.28
N GLU A 48 8.21 -21.93 3.58
CA GLU A 48 9.08 -21.15 2.67
C GLU A 48 8.33 -20.60 1.45
N ASP A 49 7.26 -21.28 1.03
CA ASP A 49 6.52 -21.04 -0.19
C ASP A 49 5.18 -20.34 0.05
N TYR A 50 4.72 -20.17 1.31
CA TYR A 50 3.43 -19.58 1.64
C TYR A 50 3.49 -18.54 2.77
N ARG A 51 3.06 -17.32 2.45
CA ARG A 51 3.07 -16.16 3.35
C ARG A 51 1.73 -15.45 3.29
N LEU A 52 1.24 -15.04 4.45
CA LEU A 52 0.03 -14.25 4.60
C LEU A 52 0.36 -12.97 5.37
N LEU A 53 0.13 -11.83 4.75
CA LEU A 53 0.33 -10.51 5.34
C LEU A 53 -1.01 -9.79 5.40
N TRP A 54 -1.20 -8.94 6.42
CA TRP A 54 -2.41 -8.14 6.50
C TRP A 54 -2.22 -6.84 7.29
N SER A 55 -3.08 -5.88 6.96
CA SER A 55 -3.22 -4.60 7.69
C SER A 55 -4.70 -4.31 7.92
N ILE A 56 -4.99 -3.61 9.01
CA ILE A 56 -6.35 -3.23 9.38
C ILE A 56 -6.50 -1.73 9.18
N THR A 57 -7.44 -1.31 8.33
CA THR A 57 -7.72 0.10 8.06
C THR A 57 -9.19 0.38 8.33
N GLY A 58 -9.47 1.03 9.46
CA GLY A 58 -10.84 1.30 9.89
C GLY A 58 -11.57 -0.01 10.22
N GLN A 59 -12.58 -0.35 9.41
CA GLN A 59 -13.37 -1.58 9.56
C GLN A 59 -12.94 -2.68 8.58
N ASP A 60 -12.01 -2.38 7.68
CA ASP A 60 -11.57 -3.29 6.63
C ASP A 60 -10.23 -3.93 6.99
N ILE A 61 -10.07 -5.19 6.60
CA ILE A 61 -8.79 -5.91 6.65
C ILE A 61 -8.38 -6.18 5.22
N THR A 62 -7.15 -5.78 4.87
CA THR A 62 -6.55 -6.10 3.56
C THR A 62 -5.55 -7.22 3.75
N PHE A 63 -5.68 -8.28 2.96
CA PHE A 63 -4.78 -9.43 2.97
C PHE A 63 -3.95 -9.47 1.70
N GLU A 64 -2.67 -9.82 1.83
CA GLU A 64 -1.79 -10.23 0.74
C GLU A 64 -1.36 -11.68 0.96
N VAL A 65 -1.60 -12.53 -0.03
CA VAL A 65 -1.13 -13.90 -0.04
C VAL A 65 -0.01 -14.03 -1.06
N GLN A 66 1.15 -14.48 -0.59
CA GLN A 66 2.27 -14.81 -1.46
C GLN A 66 2.46 -16.33 -1.42
N ALA A 67 2.25 -16.98 -2.55
CA ALA A 67 2.34 -18.43 -2.66
C ALA A 67 3.12 -18.85 -3.90
N ARG A 68 4.05 -19.81 -3.76
CA ARG A 68 4.67 -20.50 -4.89
C ARG A 68 3.94 -21.81 -5.14
N THR A 69 3.03 -21.82 -6.12
CA THR A 69 2.25 -23.01 -6.49
C THR A 69 2.06 -23.12 -8.00
N HIS A 70 1.86 -24.33 -8.51
CA HIS A 70 1.45 -24.58 -9.90
C HIS A 70 -0.08 -24.62 -10.07
N GLY A 71 -0.83 -24.47 -8.98
CA GLY A 71 -2.29 -24.61 -8.96
C GLY A 71 -3.00 -23.46 -8.27
N TYR A 72 -3.93 -23.82 -7.38
CA TYR A 72 -4.81 -22.88 -6.68
C TYR A 72 -4.35 -22.73 -5.22
N ILE A 73 -4.64 -21.57 -4.64
CA ILE A 73 -4.59 -21.32 -3.21
C ILE A 73 -6.00 -21.15 -2.65
N GLY A 74 -6.19 -21.48 -1.38
CA GLY A 74 -7.42 -21.20 -0.64
C GLY A 74 -7.11 -20.48 0.67
N LEU A 75 -7.78 -19.37 0.92
CA LEU A 75 -7.78 -18.66 2.19
C LEU A 75 -9.20 -18.66 2.75
N GLY A 76 -9.37 -19.15 3.97
CA GLY A 76 -10.67 -19.29 4.61
C GLY A 76 -10.71 -18.74 6.02
N PHE A 77 -11.85 -18.20 6.41
CA PHE A 77 -12.11 -17.74 7.78
C PHE A 77 -13.26 -18.56 8.37
N SER A 78 -13.04 -19.13 9.56
CA SER A 78 -14.05 -19.84 10.32
C SER A 78 -13.89 -19.56 11.81
N LYS A 79 -14.97 -19.82 12.56
CA LYS A 79 -14.97 -19.58 14.02
C LYS A 79 -14.13 -20.58 14.79
N ASP A 80 -14.02 -21.81 14.29
CA ASP A 80 -13.41 -22.95 14.97
C ASP A 80 -12.18 -23.51 14.25
N GLY A 81 -11.77 -22.91 13.13
CA GLY A 81 -10.65 -23.36 12.31
C GLY A 81 -10.99 -24.51 11.35
N THR A 82 -12.25 -24.95 11.29
CA THR A 82 -12.68 -25.96 10.31
C THR A 82 -13.04 -25.32 8.96
N ILE A 83 -13.11 -26.14 7.91
CA ILE A 83 -13.48 -25.65 6.56
C ILE A 83 -14.99 -25.55 6.36
N TYR A 84 -15.78 -26.20 7.21
CA TYR A 84 -17.24 -26.22 7.09
C TYR A 84 -17.80 -24.93 7.69
N GLY A 85 -18.70 -24.27 6.96
CA GLY A 85 -19.21 -22.96 7.37
C GLY A 85 -18.21 -21.83 7.24
N ALA A 86 -17.04 -22.10 6.64
CA ALA A 86 -16.02 -21.09 6.40
C ALA A 86 -16.37 -20.22 5.20
N ASP A 87 -16.04 -18.94 5.32
CA ASP A 87 -16.00 -18.01 4.20
C ASP A 87 -14.65 -18.17 3.49
N ILE A 88 -14.66 -18.69 2.26
CA ILE A 88 -13.45 -19.10 1.54
C ILE A 88 -13.28 -18.26 0.28
N VAL A 89 -12.05 -17.80 0.04
CA VAL A 89 -11.60 -17.25 -1.23
C VAL A 89 -10.57 -18.19 -1.84
N ILE A 90 -10.77 -18.55 -3.10
CA ILE A 90 -9.84 -19.36 -3.90
C ILE A 90 -9.17 -18.44 -4.90
N GLY A 91 -7.85 -18.53 -5.02
CA GLY A 91 -7.05 -17.76 -5.96
C GLY A 91 -6.17 -18.64 -6.84
N TRP A 92 -5.90 -18.21 -8.07
CA TRP A 92 -4.96 -18.88 -8.97
C TRP A 92 -4.35 -17.90 -9.97
N VAL A 93 -3.30 -18.35 -10.63
CA VAL A 93 -2.68 -17.62 -11.74
C VAL A 93 -2.94 -18.40 -13.02
N ASP A 94 -3.53 -17.74 -14.01
CA ASP A 94 -3.68 -18.26 -15.37
C ASP A 94 -3.08 -17.27 -16.37
N GLN A 95 -2.14 -17.74 -17.19
CA GLN A 95 -1.43 -16.91 -18.18
C GLN A 95 -0.84 -15.60 -17.61
N GLY A 96 -0.37 -15.63 -16.36
CA GLY A 96 0.19 -14.45 -15.66
C GLY A 96 -0.84 -13.48 -15.10
N GLN A 97 -2.14 -13.76 -15.26
CA GLN A 97 -3.24 -13.02 -14.65
C GLN A 97 -3.69 -13.70 -13.37
N VAL A 98 -3.94 -12.90 -12.33
CA VAL A 98 -4.43 -13.39 -11.04
C VAL A 98 -5.95 -13.40 -11.07
N HIS A 99 -6.54 -14.52 -10.65
CA HIS A 99 -7.98 -14.72 -10.55
C HIS A 99 -8.37 -15.08 -9.12
N PHE A 100 -9.57 -14.64 -8.70
CA PHE A 100 -10.15 -15.01 -7.41
C PHE A 100 -11.62 -15.37 -7.55
N GLN A 101 -12.05 -16.35 -6.76
CA GLN A 101 -13.44 -16.72 -6.59
C GLN A 101 -13.77 -16.85 -5.10
N LYS A 102 -14.84 -16.19 -4.66
CA LYS A 102 -15.41 -16.39 -3.32
C LYS A 102 -16.40 -17.55 -3.33
N ASN A 103 -16.26 -18.46 -2.38
CA ASN A 103 -17.16 -19.57 -2.14
C ASN A 103 -17.56 -19.60 -0.67
N LEU A 104 -18.85 -19.80 -0.40
CA LEU A 104 -19.33 -20.10 0.95
C LEU A 104 -19.39 -21.62 1.10
N SER A 105 -18.66 -22.15 2.07
CA SER A 105 -18.75 -23.56 2.44
C SER A 105 -20.02 -23.79 3.24
N LYS A 106 -20.93 -24.63 2.75
CA LYS A 106 -22.18 -24.94 3.46
C LYS A 106 -21.91 -25.87 4.62
N ASP A 107 -22.56 -25.60 5.76
CA ASP A 107 -22.51 -26.49 6.92
C ASP A 107 -23.16 -27.85 6.63
N ILE A 108 -22.55 -28.91 7.16
CA ILE A 108 -23.04 -30.30 7.04
C ILE A 108 -24.44 -30.49 7.65
N ASN A 109 -24.84 -29.56 8.53
CA ASN A 109 -26.12 -29.60 9.26
C ASN A 109 -27.20 -28.68 8.65
N SER A 110 -26.97 -28.10 7.47
CA SER A 110 -28.00 -27.33 6.77
C SER A 110 -28.84 -28.24 5.85
N TRP A 111 -29.92 -28.78 6.41
CA TRP A 111 -31.04 -29.38 5.66
C TRP A 111 -32.15 -28.35 5.46
#